data_AF-A0A850MTQ8-F1
#
_entry.id   AF-A0A850MTQ8-F1
#
_cell.length_a   1.000
_cell.length_b   1.000
_cell.length_c   1.000
_cell.angle_alpha   90.00
_cell.angle_beta   90.00
_cell.angle_gamma   90.00
#
_symmetry.space_group_name_H-M   'P 1'
#
loop_
_entity.id
_entity.type
_entity.pdbx_description
1 polymer ?
#
loop_
_entity_poly.entity_id
_entity_poly.type
_entity_poly.pdbx_seq_one_letter_code
_entity_poly.pdbx_strand_id
1 'polypeptide(L)' 'MSPLNEIRKTAIELKEENIKGANYIVMIVTNSLDFNCPASGIAAERLKDYGFNKVLRYKGGWQEWKDSIYPTE' A
#
# COMPACT_ATOMS: atom_id res chain seq x y z
N MET A 1 -18.97 16.15 -3.95
CA MET A 1 -17.91 15.76 -3.00
C MET A 1 -17.27 14.50 -3.56
N SER A 2 -15.96 14.48 -3.79
CA SER A 2 -15.29 13.37 -4.48
C SER A 2 -15.10 12.17 -3.53
N PRO A 3 -15.35 10.92 -3.97
CA PRO A 3 -15.27 9.70 -3.13
C PRO A 3 -13.85 9.34 -2.64
N LEU A 4 -12.83 10.06 -3.12
CA LEU A 4 -11.42 9.67 -2.95
C LEU A 4 -10.86 9.94 -1.55
N ASN A 5 -11.58 10.67 -0.69
CA ASN A 5 -11.17 10.90 0.70
C ASN A 5 -11.46 9.70 1.64
N GLU A 6 -12.04 8.59 1.14
CA GLU A 6 -12.46 7.47 1.99
C GLU A 6 -11.38 6.41 2.27
N ILE A 7 -10.20 6.44 1.63
CA ILE A 7 -9.21 5.37 1.81
C ILE A 7 -7.78 5.90 1.97
N ARG A 8 -7.55 6.71 2.99
CA ARG A 8 -6.21 6.90 3.55
C ARG A 8 -6.16 6.34 4.96
N LYS A 9 -6.11 5.01 5.07
CA LYS A 9 -5.91 4.31 6.34
C LYS A 9 -4.43 3.98 6.53
N THR A 10 -3.91 4.30 7.69
CA THR A 10 -2.60 3.89 8.15
C THR A 10 -2.57 2.37 8.40
N ALA A 11 -1.38 1.78 8.37
CA ALA A 11 -1.21 0.35 8.67
C ALA A 11 -1.72 -0.03 10.08
N ILE A 12 -1.77 0.92 11.01
CA ILE A 12 -2.28 0.73 12.37
C ILE A 12 -3.81 0.59 12.35
N GLU A 13 -4.51 1.47 11.64
CA GLU A 13 -5.98 1.41 11.49
C GLU A 13 -6.42 0.12 10.78
N LEU A 14 -5.66 -0.33 9.77
CA LEU A 14 -5.90 -1.62 9.10
C LEU A 14 -5.78 -2.83 10.05
N LYS A 15 -4.94 -2.73 11.09
CA LYS A 15 -4.79 -3.80 12.09
C LYS A 15 -5.95 -3.80 13.09
N GLU A 16 -6.41 -2.62 13.50
CA GLU A 16 -7.50 -2.47 14.48
C GLU A 16 -8.86 -2.87 13.92
N GLU A 17 -9.13 -2.61 12.63
CA GLU A 17 -10.37 -3.00 11.96
C GLU A 17 -10.47 -4.51 11.67
N ASN A 18 -9.34 -5.21 11.52
CA ASN A 18 -9.28 -6.67 11.32
C ASN A 18 -9.73 -7.49 12.55
N ILE A 19 -10.06 -6.85 13.68
CA ILE A 19 -10.44 -7.53 14.93
C ILE A 19 -11.96 -7.83 15.00
N LYS A 20 -12.82 -7.29 14.10
CA LYS A 20 -14.28 -7.38 14.26
C LYS A 20 -15.08 -8.17 13.20
N GLY A 21 -14.46 -9.15 12.54
CA GLY A 21 -15.22 -10.26 11.95
C GLY A 21 -15.42 -10.27 10.44
N ALA A 22 -14.53 -9.62 9.67
CA ALA A 22 -14.49 -9.82 8.22
C ALA A 22 -13.19 -10.52 7.81
N ASN A 23 -13.30 -11.73 7.25
CA ASN A 23 -12.19 -12.50 6.66
C ASN A 23 -11.74 -11.88 5.31
N TYR A 24 -11.48 -10.57 5.27
CA TYR A 24 -10.87 -9.97 4.08
C TYR A 24 -9.38 -10.27 4.11
N ILE A 25 -8.93 -11.08 3.15
CA ILE A 25 -7.51 -11.20 2.91
C ILE A 25 -7.06 -9.93 2.18
N VAL A 26 -6.70 -8.89 2.94
CA VAL A 26 -6.22 -7.62 2.41
C VAL A 26 -4.83 -7.81 1.80
N MET A 27 -4.71 -7.50 0.50
CA MET A 27 -3.41 -7.39 -0.15
C MET A 27 -2.94 -5.93 -0.05
N ILE A 28 -1.76 -5.73 0.53
CA ILE A 28 -1.14 -4.41 0.65
C ILE A 28 -0.05 -4.30 -0.42
N VAL A 29 -0.11 -3.25 -1.23
CA VAL A 29 0.91 -2.92 -2.23
C VAL A 29 1.58 -1.61 -1.84
N THR A 30 2.89 -1.63 -1.58
CA THR A 30 3.66 -0.42 -1.30
C THR A 30 4.27 0.13 -2.59
N ASN A 31 4.24 1.46 -2.76
CA ASN A 31 4.96 2.16 -3.82
C ASN A 31 5.79 3.31 -3.21
N SER A 32 6.69 3.87 -4.03
CA SER A 32 7.50 5.03 -3.71
C SER A 32 7.69 5.89 -4.95
N LEU A 33 8.44 7.00 -4.85
CA LEU A 33 8.64 7.95 -5.95
C LEU A 33 9.12 7.27 -7.24
N ASP A 34 10.10 6.39 -7.14
CA ASP A 34 10.73 5.70 -8.26
C ASP A 34 11.36 4.36 -7.82
N PHE A 35 12.03 3.70 -8.76
CA PHE A 35 12.75 2.44 -8.57
C PHE A 35 13.90 2.53 -7.56
N ASN A 36 14.60 3.67 -7.52
CA ASN A 36 15.77 3.88 -6.67
C ASN A 36 15.40 4.23 -5.23
N CYS A 37 14.16 4.67 -4.99
CA CYS A 37 13.66 4.98 -3.66
C CYS A 37 13.46 3.68 -2.83
N PRO A 38 14.18 3.50 -1.71
CA PRO A 38 14.09 2.29 -0.89
C PRO A 38 12.83 2.24 -0.02
N ALA A 39 12.12 3.37 0.12
CA ALA A 39 11.03 3.54 1.09
C ALA A 39 9.92 2.50 0.94
N SER A 40 9.52 2.17 -0.29
CA SER A 40 8.50 1.15 -0.55
C SER A 40 8.92 -0.25 -0.11
N GLY A 41 10.20 -0.59 -0.25
CA GLY A 41 10.77 -1.84 0.23
C GLY A 41 10.78 -1.91 1.76
N ILE A 42 11.30 -0.86 2.41
CA ILE A 42 11.33 -0.76 3.88
C ILE A 42 9.91 -0.83 4.45
N ALA A 43 8.94 -0.17 3.82
CA ALA A 43 7.54 -0.25 4.23
C ALA A 43 6.98 -1.67 4.10
N ALA A 44 7.29 -2.37 3.00
CA ALA A 44 6.84 -3.74 2.79
C ALA A 44 7.40 -4.72 3.83
N GLU A 45 8.69 -4.56 4.20
CA GLU A 45 9.32 -5.35 5.26
C GLU A 45 8.68 -5.09 6.62
N ARG A 46 8.53 -3.82 7.00
CA ARG A 46 7.87 -3.45 8.27
C ARG A 46 6.44 -3.96 8.37
N LEU A 47 5.67 -3.93 7.28
CA LEU A 47 4.32 -4.48 7.26
C LEU A 47 4.33 -6.00 7.49
N LYS A 48 5.28 -6.73 6.90
CA LYS A 48 5.43 -8.16 7.16
C LYS A 48 5.79 -8.41 8.63
N ASP A 49 6.70 -7.61 9.20
CA ASP A 49 7.08 -7.69 10.61
C ASP A 49 5.89 -7.42 11.56
N TYR A 50 4.92 -6.61 11.12
CA TYR A 50 3.67 -6.35 11.86
C TYR A 50 2.59 -7.43 11.69
N GLY A 51 2.86 -8.49 10.94
CA GLY A 51 1.96 -9.64 10.79
C GLY A 51 1.06 -9.62 9.56
N PHE A 52 1.26 -8.66 8.65
CA PHE A 52 0.54 -8.67 7.37
C PHE A 52 1.15 -9.74 6.45
N ASN A 53 0.32 -10.71 6.03
CA ASN A 53 0.78 -11.89 5.29
C ASN A 53 0.75 -11.73 3.75
N LYS A 54 0.01 -10.74 3.22
CA LYS A 54 -0.07 -10.45 1.78
C LYS A 54 0.43 -9.04 1.46
N VAL A 55 1.76 -8.88 1.49
CA VAL A 55 2.43 -7.60 1.21
C VAL A 55 3.31 -7.71 -0.02
N LEU A 56 3.06 -6.86 -1.02
CA LEU A 56 3.84 -6.72 -2.24
C LEU A 56 4.47 -5.33 -2.33
N ARG A 57 5.63 -5.26 -2.99
CA ARG A 57 6.28 -3.99 -3.36
C ARG A 57 6.13 -3.79 -4.86
N TYR A 58 5.58 -2.66 -5.27
CA TYR A 58 5.62 -2.21 -6.66
C TYR A 58 6.94 -1.46 -6.90
N LYS A 59 7.85 -2.09 -7.67
CA LYS A 59 9.21 -1.56 -7.89
C LYS A 59 9.26 -0.39 -8.86
N GLY A 60 8.32 -0.26 -9.79
CA GLY A 60 8.30 0.84 -10.77
C GLY A 60 8.10 2.21 -10.12
N GLY A 61 7.38 2.25 -9.00
CA GLY A 61 7.07 3.48 -8.28
C GLY A 61 6.19 4.43 -9.10
N TRP A 62 6.06 5.65 -8.60
CA TRP A 62 5.23 6.69 -9.22
C TRP A 62 5.75 7.13 -10.59
N GLN A 63 7.07 7.12 -10.77
CA GLN A 63 7.67 7.51 -12.04
C GLN A 63 7.25 6.56 -13.17
N GLU A 64 7.44 5.25 -13.01
CA GLU A 64 7.00 4.27 -14.02
C GLU A 64 5.49 4.31 -14.24
N TRP A 65 4.71 4.51 -13.18
CA TRP A 65 3.25 4.62 -13.29
C TRP A 65 2.82 5.74 -14.25
N LYS A 66 3.44 6.91 -14.15
CA LYS A 66 3.19 8.05 -15.05
C LYS A 66 3.74 7.81 -16.45
N ASP A 67 4.94 7.23 -16.57
CA ASP A 67 5.57 6.97 -17.87
C ASP A 67 4.77 5.94 -18.68
N SER A 68 4.09 5.02 -18.00
CA SER A 68 3.14 4.06 -18.57
C SER A 68 1.75 4.65 -18.84
N ILE A 69 1.51 5.93 -18.52
CA ILE A 69 0.25 6.65 -18.76
C ILE A 69 -0.94 5.95 -18.08
N TYR A 70 -0.70 5.38 -16.90
CA TYR A 70 -1.79 4.82 -16.10
C TYR A 70 -2.64 5.93 -15.48
N PRO A 71 -3.94 5.66 -15.18
CA PRO A 71 -4.82 6.64 -14.56
C PRO A 71 -4.26 7.19 -13.24
N THR A 72 -4.44 8.49 -13.03
CA THR A 72 -4.10 9.20 -11.81
C THR A 72 -5.33 9.94 -11.28
N GLU A 73 -5.38 10.22 -9.98
CA GLU A 73 -6.40 11.07 -9.36
C GLU A 73 -6.19 12.57 -9.64
#